data_AF-A0AAJ6IX68-F1
#
_entry.id   AF-A0AAJ6IX68-F1
#
_cell.length_a   1.000
_cell.length_b   1.000
_cell.length_c   1.000
_cell.angle_alpha   90.00
_cell.angle_beta   90.00
_cell.angle_gamma   90.00
#
_symmetry.space_group_name_H-M   'P 1'
#
loop_
_entity.id
_entity.type
_entity.pdbx_description
1 polymer ?
#
loop_
_entity_poly.entity_id
_entity_poly.type
_entity_poly.pdbx_seq_one_letter_code
_entity_poly.pdbx_strand_id
1 'polypeptide(L)' 'MTSKKWFLLWFFLTFAFVVTANIVALLTYFSARIYLLITQDIPIDVYLPGFMKLIKGTSFGGFIFGCGCWWIYYRQEKK' A
#
# COMPACT_ATOMS: atom_id res chain seq x y z
N MET A 1 8.44 17.75 -20.25
CA MET A 1 9.51 16.84 -19.78
C MET A 1 9.91 15.86 -20.87
N THR A 2 11.19 15.49 -21.00
CA THR A 2 11.65 14.42 -21.89
C THR A 2 10.81 13.16 -21.61
N SER A 3 10.16 12.60 -22.64
CA SER A 3 9.10 11.58 -22.54
C SER A 3 9.40 10.41 -21.57
N LYS A 4 10.68 10.07 -21.40
CA LYS A 4 11.17 9.00 -20.51
C LYS A 4 11.11 9.33 -19.01
N LYS A 5 11.28 10.60 -18.61
CA LYS A 5 11.32 10.99 -17.19
C LYS A 5 9.95 10.95 -16.52
N TRP A 6 8.90 11.25 -17.29
CA TRP A 6 7.52 11.17 -16.81
C TRP A 6 7.17 9.71 -16.47
N PHE A 7 7.34 8.76 -17.38
CA PHE A 7 7.01 7.35 -17.07
C PHE A 7 7.76 6.78 -15.85
N LEU A 8 9.02 7.19 -15.66
CA LEU A 8 9.85 6.72 -14.55
C LEU A 8 9.36 7.27 -13.20
N LEU A 9 8.93 8.53 -13.15
CA LEU A 9 8.38 9.16 -11.95
C LEU A 9 7.00 8.56 -11.61
N TRP A 10 6.24 8.10 -12.60
CA TRP A 10 4.96 7.39 -12.39
C TRP A 10 5.17 6.07 -11.69
N PHE A 11 6.08 5.29 -12.24
CA PHE A 11 6.41 3.98 -11.74
C PHE A 11 6.98 4.09 -10.33
N PHE A 12 7.85 5.06 -10.09
CA PHE A 12 8.42 5.29 -8.76
C PHE A 12 7.34 5.68 -7.73
N LEU A 13 6.43 6.59 -8.09
CA LEU A 13 5.37 7.05 -7.18
C LEU A 13 4.37 5.95 -6.85
N THR A 14 3.91 5.20 -7.86
CA THR A 14 3.00 4.06 -7.69
C THR A 14 3.66 2.94 -6.87
N PHE A 15 4.91 2.61 -7.18
CA PHE A 15 5.67 1.59 -6.44
C PHE A 15 5.89 1.99 -4.98
N ALA A 16 6.29 3.24 -4.73
CA ALA A 16 6.44 3.76 -3.36
C ALA A 16 5.12 3.67 -2.58
N PHE A 17 4.01 4.11 -3.16
CA PHE A 17 2.69 4.04 -2.51
C PHE A 17 2.28 2.59 -2.18
N VAL A 18 2.48 1.66 -3.10
CA VAL A 18 2.17 0.25 -2.89
C VAL A 18 3.04 -0.34 -1.77
N VAL A 19 4.34 -0.05 -1.77
CA VAL A 19 5.25 -0.53 -0.72
C VAL A 19 4.88 0.04 0.64
N THR A 20 4.66 1.36 0.75
CA THR A 20 4.28 2.00 2.01
C THR A 20 2.94 1.45 2.53
N ALA A 21 1.96 1.29 1.64
CA ALA A 21 0.66 0.73 2.02
C ALA A 21 0.81 -0.72 2.57
N ASN A 22 1.63 -1.56 1.93
CA ASN A 22 1.91 -2.91 2.41
C ASN A 22 2.63 -2.93 3.76
N ILE A 23 3.60 -2.03 3.98
CA ILE A 23 4.29 -1.89 5.28
C ILE A 23 3.30 -1.49 6.37
N VAL A 24 2.44 -0.50 6.12
CA VAL A 24 1.40 -0.06 7.06
C VAL A 24 0.43 -1.20 7.35
N ALA A 25 -0.03 -1.92 6.33
CA ALA A 25 -0.90 -3.07 6.51
C ALA A 25 -0.27 -4.18 7.37
N LEU A 26 1.03 -4.44 7.18
CA LEU A 26 1.78 -5.40 7.98
C LEU A 26 1.87 -4.94 9.45
N LEU A 27 2.19 -3.67 9.68
CA LEU A 27 2.25 -3.05 11.01
C LEU A 27 0.90 -3.10 11.71
N THR A 28 -0.18 -2.77 11.01
CA THR A 28 -1.55 -2.83 11.55
C THR A 28 -1.94 -4.27 11.89
N TYR A 29 -1.58 -5.23 11.04
CA TYR A 29 -1.83 -6.65 11.34
C TYR A 29 -1.07 -7.11 12.59
N PHE A 30 0.21 -6.75 12.69
CA PHE A 30 1.04 -7.14 13.82
C PHE A 30 0.58 -6.49 15.14
N SER A 31 0.25 -5.20 15.10
CA SER A 31 -0.28 -4.47 16.25
C SER A 31 -1.64 -5.01 16.69
N ALA A 32 -2.55 -5.31 15.76
CA ALA A 32 -3.83 -5.94 16.09
C ALA A 32 -3.63 -7.31 16.76
N ARG A 33 -2.68 -8.11 16.30
CA ARG A 33 -2.33 -9.41 16.91
C ARG A 33 -1.76 -9.25 18.31
N ILE A 34 -0.83 -8.32 18.51
CA ILE A 34 -0.28 -8.02 19.84
C ILE A 34 -1.39 -7.58 20.79
N TYR A 35 -2.29 -6.72 20.33
CA TYR A 35 -3.42 -6.27 21.13
C TYR A 35 -4.34 -7.42 21.54
N LEU A 36 -4.68 -8.32 20.62
CA LEU A 36 -5.51 -9.49 20.90
C LEU A 36 -4.82 -10.50 21.81
N LEU A 37 -3.50 -10.66 21.69
CA LEU A 37 -2.71 -11.50 22.59
C LEU A 37 -2.77 -10.97 24.03
N ILE A 38 -2.58 -9.66 24.22
CA ILE A 38 -2.57 -9.02 25.55
C ILE A 38 -3.97 -9.01 26.18
N THR A 39 -5.04 -8.86 25.38
CA THR A 39 -6.40 -8.67 25.90
C THR A 39 -7.23 -9.93 26.01
N GLN A 40 -6.97 -10.95 25.17
CA GLN A 40 -7.81 -12.14 25.10
C GLN A 40 -7.02 -13.47 25.20
N ASP A 41 -5.70 -13.43 25.40
CA ASP A 41 -4.83 -14.63 25.48
C ASP A 41 -4.97 -15.57 24.26
N ILE A 42 -5.39 -15.02 23.10
CA ILE A 42 -5.62 -15.80 21.89
C ILE A 42 -4.27 -16.10 21.24
N PRO A 43 -3.95 -17.38 20.94
CA PRO A 43 -2.71 -17.75 20.28
C PRO A 43 -2.58 -17.04 18.92
N ILE A 44 -1.36 -16.65 18.58
CA ILE A 44 -1.03 -15.99 17.31
C ILE A 44 -1.14 -17.02 16.17
N ASP A 45 -2.35 -17.34 15.75
CA ASP A 45 -2.57 -18.27 14.65
C ASP A 45 -2.61 -17.50 13.32
N VAL A 46 -1.55 -17.61 12.50
CA VAL A 46 -1.40 -16.84 11.27
C VAL A 46 -2.29 -17.41 10.17
N TYR A 47 -3.52 -16.90 10.08
CA TYR A 47 -4.45 -17.22 8.99
C TYR A 47 -3.97 -16.65 7.64
N LEU A 48 -3.15 -17.44 6.95
CA LEU A 48 -2.58 -17.18 5.62
C LEU A 48 -3.59 -16.68 4.57
N PRO A 49 -4.83 -17.22 4.47
CA PRO A 49 -5.79 -16.75 3.47
C PRO A 49 -6.27 -15.32 3.73
N GLY A 50 -6.44 -14.94 5.00
CA GLY A 50 -6.80 -13.58 5.41
C GLY A 50 -5.66 -12.61 5.13
N PHE A 51 -4.42 -13.03 5.38
CA PHE A 51 -3.22 -12.25 5.09
C PHE A 51 -3.04 -12.00 3.58
N MET A 52 -3.25 -13.02 2.74
CA MET A 52 -3.27 -12.86 1.28
C MET A 52 -4.36 -11.90 0.78
N LYS A 53 -5.56 -11.94 1.39
CA LYS A 53 -6.64 -10.97 1.08
C LYS A 53 -6.21 -9.55 1.42
N LEU A 54 -5.53 -9.37 2.56
CA LEU A 54 -5.05 -8.08 3.03
C LEU A 54 -4.00 -7.51 2.06
N ILE A 55 -2.99 -8.29 1.68
CA ILE A 55 -1.97 -7.89 0.69
C ILE A 55 -2.61 -7.55 -0.67
N LYS A 56 -3.56 -8.36 -1.14
CA LYS A 56 -4.28 -8.08 -2.40
C LYS A 56 -5.03 -6.76 -2.32
N GLY A 57 -5.81 -6.54 -1.26
CA GLY A 57 -6.56 -5.30 -1.05
C GLY A 57 -5.64 -4.08 -0.99
N THR A 58 -4.55 -4.18 -0.24
CA THR A 58 -3.58 -3.09 -0.07
C THR A 58 -2.82 -2.79 -1.36
N SER A 59 -2.47 -3.80 -2.15
CA SER A 59 -1.80 -3.61 -3.44
C SER A 59 -2.72 -2.96 -4.47
N PHE A 60 -4.00 -3.35 -4.51
CA PHE A 60 -5.00 -2.68 -5.36
C PHE A 60 -5.23 -1.23 -4.93
N GLY A 61 -5.35 -0.98 -3.62
CA GLY A 61 -5.48 0.36 -3.07
C GLY A 61 -4.28 1.25 -3.43
N GLY A 62 -3.06 0.78 -3.16
CA GLY A 62 -1.84 1.51 -3.49
C GLY A 62 -1.70 1.85 -4.97
N PHE A 63 -2.14 0.96 -5.86
CA PHE A 63 -2.13 1.21 -7.30
C PHE A 63 -3.11 2.31 -7.71
N ILE A 64 -4.33 2.30 -7.19
CA ILE A 64 -5.36 3.32 -7.49
C ILE A 64 -4.90 4.70 -6.98
N PHE A 65 -4.42 4.77 -5.74
CA PHE A 65 -3.92 6.03 -5.16
C PHE A 65 -2.68 6.55 -5.90
N GLY A 66 -1.74 5.68 -6.26
CA GLY A 66 -0.56 6.05 -7.05
C GLY A 66 -0.92 6.58 -8.44
N CYS A 67 -1.92 5.97 -9.11
CA CYS A 67 -2.46 6.49 -10.37
C CYS A 67 -3.14 7.85 -10.22
N GLY A 68 -3.90 8.04 -9.13
CA GLY A 68 -4.57 9.31 -8.83
C GLY A 68 -3.58 10.46 -8.60
N CYS A 69 -2.57 10.25 -7.75
CA CYS A 69 -1.53 11.25 -7.49
C CYS A 69 -0.76 11.64 -8.76
N TRP A 70 -0.50 10.66 -9.62
CA TRP A 70 0.12 10.90 -10.91
C TRP A 70 -0.70 11.78 -11.84
N TRP A 71 -2.00 11.48 -11.93
CA TRP A 71 -2.92 12.21 -12.78
C TRP A 71 -3.00 13.69 -12.37
N ILE A 72 -3.02 13.96 -11.05
CA ILE A 72 -3.01 15.32 -10.52
C ILE A 72 -1.71 16.04 -10.87
N TYR A 73 -0.56 15.37 -10.70
CA TYR A 73 0.75 15.93 -11.04
C TYR A 73 0.83 16.31 -12.52
N TYR A 74 0.43 15.41 -13.42
CA TYR A 74 0.42 15.67 -14.86
C TYR A 74 -0.56 16.79 -15.25
N ARG A 75 -1.69 16.89 -14.56
CA ARG A 75 -2.66 17.96 -14.79
C ARG A 75 -2.13 19.33 -14.38
N GLN A 76 -1.29 19.41 -13.33
CA GLN A 76 -0.65 20.65 -12.93
C GLN A 76 0.49 21.07 -13.87
N GLU A 77 1.30 20.12 -14.38
CA GLU A 77 2.36 20.45 -15.35
C GLU A 77 1.84 20.93 -16.71
N LYS A 78 0.60 20.58 -17.08
CA LYS A 78 -0.04 21.03 -18.32
C LYS A 78 -0.76 22.37 -18.21
N LYS A 79 -0.81 22.96 -17.02
CA LYS A 79 -1.44 24.26 -16.76
C LYS A 79 -0.39 25.36 -16.79
#